data_AF-A0A2S6N4L7-F1
#
_entry.id   AF-A0A2S6N4L7-F1
#
_cell.length_a   1.000
_cell.length_b   1.000
_cell.length_c   1.000
_cell.angle_alpha   90.00
_cell.angle_beta   90.00
_cell.angle_gamma   90.00
#
_symmetry.space_group_name_H-M   'P 1'
#
loop_
_entity.id
_entity.type
_entity.pdbx_description
1 polymer ?
#
loop_
_entity_poly.entity_id
_entity_poly.type
_entity_poly.pdbx_seq_one_letter_code
_entity_poly.pdbx_strand_id
1 'polypeptide(L)'
;MRAAVVLGLIFSALGWWLLHQPVRPAPALIAGLASEGYAGAPCPARSLYEQDARKKRGPRADSAFAMRLREEFPLGSPSAALRDALSRQGFELFSPCANDENALGARWRGKNWGEPDAYVYWRIDPDEKLIFLDGHVTRAE
;
A
#
# COMPACT_ATOMS: atom_id res chain seq x y z
N MET A 1 52.59 -9.82 5.79
CA MET A 1 51.82 -10.63 4.82
C MET A 1 50.52 -11.19 5.38
N ARG A 2 50.44 -11.68 6.64
CA ARG A 2 49.20 -12.24 7.21
C ARG A 2 48.03 -11.25 7.37
N ALA A 3 48.30 -9.98 7.71
CA ALA A 3 47.25 -8.98 7.94
C ALA A 3 46.49 -8.56 6.66
N ALA A 4 47.15 -8.54 5.50
CA ALA A 4 46.53 -8.14 4.23
C ALA A 4 45.52 -9.18 3.72
N VAL A 5 45.78 -10.47 3.97
CA VAL A 5 44.88 -11.56 3.59
C VAL A 5 43.62 -11.55 4.46
N VAL A 6 43.76 -11.27 5.76
CA VAL A 6 42.63 -11.19 6.70
C VAL A 6 41.70 -10.02 6.34
N LEU A 7 42.25 -8.84 6.02
CA LEU A 7 41.46 -7.70 5.57
C LEU A 7 40.74 -7.99 4.25
N GLY A 8 41.41 -8.63 3.28
CA GLY A 8 40.79 -9.03 2.02
C GLY A 8 39.55 -9.91 2.22
N LEU A 9 39.64 -10.94 3.08
CA LEU A 9 38.52 -11.85 3.37
C LEU A 9 37.36 -11.15 4.07
N ILE A 10 37.63 -10.18 4.97
CA ILE A 10 36.59 -9.39 5.64
C ILE A 10 35.82 -8.54 4.64
N PHE A 11 36.52 -7.87 3.71
CA PHE A 11 35.86 -7.09 2.64
C PHE A 11 35.05 -7.97 1.68
N SER A 12 35.54 -9.16 1.35
CA SER A 12 34.78 -10.13 0.53
C SER A 12 33.51 -10.61 1.25
N ALA A 13 33.61 -10.92 2.54
CA ALA A 13 32.47 -11.36 3.34
C ALA A 13 31.42 -10.25 3.49
N LEU A 14 31.84 -9.00 3.72
CA LEU A 14 30.95 -7.84 3.77
C LEU A 14 30.27 -7.57 2.43
N GLY A 15 31.00 -7.67 1.32
CA GLY A 15 30.44 -7.53 -0.03
C GLY A 15 29.38 -8.59 -0.32
N TRP A 16 29.62 -9.84 0.07
CA TRP A 16 28.66 -10.93 -0.11
C TRP A 16 27.40 -10.74 0.73
N TRP A 17 27.55 -10.25 1.96
CA TRP A 17 26.42 -10.01 2.87
C TRP A 17 25.52 -8.87 2.41
N LEU A 18 26.11 -7.82 1.82
CA LEU A 18 25.37 -6.72 1.19
C LEU A 18 24.61 -7.17 -0.07
N LEU A 19 25.15 -8.11 -0.82
CA LEU A 19 24.53 -8.66 -2.04
C LEU A 19 23.44 -9.72 -1.75
N HIS A 20 23.44 -10.33 -0.57
CA HIS A 20 22.48 -11.38 -0.18
C HIS A 20 21.49 -10.91 0.89
N GLN A 21 21.12 -9.63 0.88
CA GLN A 21 20.00 -9.22 1.73
C GLN A 21 18.75 -9.99 1.30
N PRO A 22 18.09 -10.72 2.22
CA PRO A 22 16.88 -11.45 1.90
C PRO A 22 15.83 -10.48 1.37
N VAL A 23 15.34 -10.75 0.16
CA VAL A 23 14.21 -10.03 -0.42
C VAL A 23 13.06 -10.15 0.58
N ARG A 24 12.60 -9.01 1.12
CA ARG A 24 11.45 -9.03 2.02
C ARG A 24 10.27 -9.61 1.22
N PRO A 25 9.62 -10.67 1.70
CA PRO A 25 8.45 -11.21 1.01
C PRO A 25 7.37 -10.13 0.91
N ALA A 26 6.54 -10.23 -0.12
CA ALA A 26 5.39 -9.35 -0.29
C ALA A 26 4.52 -9.33 0.99
N PRO A 27 3.93 -8.19 1.34
CA PRO A 27 3.05 -8.07 2.50
C PRO A 27 1.93 -9.12 2.48
N ALA A 28 1.57 -9.63 3.66
CA ALA A 28 0.50 -10.62 3.79
C ALA A 28 -0.83 -10.13 3.20
N LEU A 29 -1.11 -8.83 3.32
CA LEU A 29 -2.29 -8.18 2.74
C LEU A 29 -2.42 -8.43 1.23
N ILE A 30 -1.31 -8.46 0.49
CA ILE A 30 -1.29 -8.61 -0.98
C ILE A 30 -0.89 -10.01 -1.44
N ALA A 31 -0.63 -10.94 -0.51
CA ALA A 31 -0.17 -12.27 -0.84
C ALA A 31 -1.18 -13.01 -1.75
N GLY A 32 -0.69 -13.50 -2.89
CA GLY A 32 -1.49 -14.22 -3.88
C GLY A 32 -2.34 -13.34 -4.79
N LEU A 33 -2.24 -12.01 -4.70
CA LEU A 33 -2.95 -11.07 -5.58
C LEU A 33 -1.99 -10.56 -6.67
N ALA A 34 -2.47 -10.48 -7.91
CA ALA A 34 -1.64 -10.10 -9.07
C ALA A 34 -2.20 -8.92 -9.87
N SER A 35 -3.53 -8.76 -9.91
CA SER A 35 -4.21 -7.62 -10.49
C SER A 35 -5.65 -7.64 -10.03
N GLU A 36 -6.08 -6.58 -9.35
CA GLU A 36 -7.45 -6.37 -8.94
C GLU A 36 -7.87 -4.96 -9.35
N GLY A 37 -9.08 -4.86 -9.92
CA GLY A 37 -9.63 -3.58 -10.34
C GLY A 37 -9.90 -2.66 -9.15
N TYR A 38 -9.75 -1.36 -9.38
CA TYR A 38 -10.09 -0.36 -8.37
C TYR A 38 -11.60 -0.11 -8.29
N ALA A 39 -12.19 -0.38 -7.12
CA ALA A 39 -13.63 -0.27 -6.90
C ALA A 39 -14.07 1.17 -6.58
N GLY A 40 -13.32 1.89 -5.73
CA GLY A 40 -13.69 3.19 -5.22
C GLY A 40 -13.17 4.39 -6.00
N ALA A 41 -13.35 5.57 -5.39
CA ALA A 41 -12.64 6.79 -5.74
C ALA A 41 -12.29 7.49 -4.42
N PRO A 42 -11.01 7.63 -4.08
CA PRO A 42 -10.62 7.94 -2.70
C PRO A 42 -10.82 9.42 -2.40
N CYS A 43 -10.80 10.23 -3.45
CA CYS A 43 -11.03 11.65 -3.39
C CYS A 43 -12.50 11.97 -3.61
N PRO A 44 -13.02 13.03 -2.95
CA PRO A 44 -14.30 13.61 -3.34
C PRO A 44 -14.30 13.96 -4.83
N ALA A 45 -15.49 13.96 -5.44
CA ALA A 45 -15.64 14.35 -6.83
C ALA A 45 -15.21 15.81 -6.99
N ARG A 46 -14.37 16.09 -8.01
CA ARG A 46 -13.85 17.45 -8.27
C ARG A 46 -14.87 18.35 -8.96
N SER A 47 -15.94 17.76 -9.51
CA SER A 47 -17.04 18.47 -10.16
C SER A 47 -18.34 17.68 -10.06
N LEU A 48 -19.48 18.36 -10.28
CA LEU A 48 -20.80 17.73 -10.38
C LEU A 48 -20.84 16.68 -11.51
N TYR A 49 -20.17 16.96 -12.63
CA TYR A 49 -20.07 16.00 -13.74
C TYR A 49 -19.36 14.71 -13.33
N GLU A 50 -18.28 14.81 -12.56
CA GLU A 50 -17.56 13.64 -12.04
C GLU A 50 -18.42 12.87 -11.03
N GLN A 51 -19.16 13.59 -10.18
CA GLN A 51 -20.09 12.98 -9.23
C GLN A 51 -21.19 12.19 -9.96
N ASP A 52 -21.78 12.77 -11.00
CA ASP A 52 -22.79 12.11 -11.84
C ASP A 52 -22.21 10.91 -12.59
N ALA A 53 -20.98 11.02 -13.14
CA ALA A 53 -20.30 9.93 -13.80
C ALA A 53 -20.05 8.75 -12.84
N ARG A 54 -19.66 9.02 -11.59
CA ARG A 54 -19.50 8.02 -10.54
C ARG A 54 -20.84 7.37 -10.18
N LYS A 55 -21.91 8.17 -10.03
CA LYS A 55 -23.26 7.68 -9.75
C LYS A 55 -23.77 6.76 -10.87
N LYS A 56 -23.50 7.09 -12.14
CA LYS A 56 -23.86 6.28 -13.31
C LYS A 56 -23.12 4.94 -13.39
N ARG A 57 -21.89 4.84 -12.85
CA ARG A 57 -21.14 3.57 -12.81
C ARG A 57 -21.77 2.53 -11.89
N GLY A 58 -22.60 2.96 -10.94
CA GLY A 58 -23.23 2.08 -9.97
C GLY A 58 -22.26 1.51 -8.93
N PRO A 59 -22.76 0.72 -7.98
CA PRO A 59 -21.93 0.04 -6.99
C PRO A 59 -21.02 -0.97 -7.68
N ARG A 60 -19.74 -1.00 -7.28
CA ARG A 60 -18.77 -1.99 -7.73
C ARG A 60 -18.59 -3.05 -6.65
N ALA A 61 -18.35 -4.29 -7.08
CA ALA A 61 -17.95 -5.35 -6.17
C ALA A 61 -16.61 -4.99 -5.52
N ASP A 62 -16.47 -5.31 -4.24
CA ASP A 62 -15.20 -5.16 -3.54
C ASP A 62 -14.15 -6.11 -4.10
N SER A 63 -12.91 -5.64 -4.18
CA SER A 63 -11.75 -6.47 -4.50
C SER A 63 -11.42 -7.40 -3.32
N ALA A 64 -10.75 -8.53 -3.55
CA ALA A 64 -10.35 -9.40 -2.43
C ALA A 64 -9.38 -8.67 -1.49
N PHE A 65 -8.55 -7.79 -2.03
CA PHE A 65 -7.71 -6.88 -1.25
C PHE A 65 -8.53 -5.94 -0.36
N ALA A 66 -9.57 -5.30 -0.89
CA ALA A 66 -10.44 -4.43 -0.12
C ALA A 66 -11.19 -5.19 0.98
N MET A 67 -11.61 -6.43 0.69
CA MET A 67 -12.23 -7.30 1.70
C MET A 67 -11.26 -7.61 2.84
N ARG A 68 -10.03 -8.06 2.54
CA ARG A 68 -8.99 -8.34 3.56
C ARG A 68 -8.69 -7.10 4.43
N LEU A 69 -8.57 -5.94 3.79
CA LEU A 69 -8.34 -4.69 4.50
C LEU A 69 -9.46 -4.37 5.50
N ARG A 70 -10.72 -4.58 5.12
CA ARG A 70 -11.88 -4.30 6.00
C ARG A 70 -12.10 -5.37 7.06
N GLU A 71 -11.68 -6.60 6.81
CA GLU A 71 -11.64 -7.66 7.82
C GLU A 71 -10.64 -7.33 8.94
N GLU A 72 -9.45 -6.81 8.59
CA GLU A 72 -8.42 -6.43 9.56
C GLU A 72 -8.67 -5.05 10.20
N PHE A 73 -9.20 -4.10 9.42
CA PHE A 73 -9.45 -2.72 9.83
C PHE A 73 -10.89 -2.31 9.52
N PRO A 74 -11.86 -2.72 10.35
CA PRO A 74 -13.27 -2.36 10.13
C PRO A 74 -13.48 -0.85 10.22
N LEU A 75 -14.52 -0.35 9.55
CA LEU A 75 -14.92 1.05 9.66
C LEU A 75 -15.25 1.39 11.14
N GLY A 76 -14.93 2.62 11.55
CA GLY A 76 -14.97 3.08 12.93
C GLY A 76 -13.71 2.75 13.75
N SER A 77 -12.79 1.93 13.23
CA SER A 77 -11.49 1.72 13.88
C SER A 77 -10.59 2.96 13.78
N PRO A 78 -9.60 3.12 14.68
CA PRO A 78 -8.67 4.25 14.64
C PRO A 78 -7.78 4.21 13.40
N SER A 79 -7.65 5.35 12.70
CA SER A 79 -6.80 5.45 11.52
C SER A 79 -5.32 5.19 11.80
N ALA A 80 -4.85 5.55 13.00
CA ALA A 80 -3.47 5.30 13.43
C ALA A 80 -3.09 3.81 13.36
N ALA A 81 -4.01 2.91 13.73
CA ALA A 81 -3.74 1.47 13.71
C ALA A 81 -3.50 0.94 12.29
N LEU A 82 -4.31 1.41 11.32
CA LEU A 82 -4.12 1.11 9.91
C LEU A 82 -2.78 1.69 9.40
N ARG A 83 -2.48 2.95 9.71
CA ARG A 83 -1.22 3.61 9.29
C ARG A 83 0.00 2.84 9.78
N ASP A 84 0.03 2.48 11.06
CA ASP A 84 1.13 1.75 11.67
C ASP A 84 1.29 0.35 11.05
N ALA A 85 0.18 -0.35 10.80
CA ALA A 85 0.20 -1.66 10.16
C ALA A 85 0.75 -1.58 8.73
N LEU A 86 0.30 -0.60 7.93
CA LEU A 86 0.76 -0.38 6.56
C LEU A 86 2.25 -0.01 6.54
N SER A 87 2.68 0.91 7.41
CA SER A 87 4.11 1.30 7.50
C SER A 87 5.01 0.14 7.91
N ARG A 88 4.59 -0.73 8.84
CA ARG A 88 5.34 -1.95 9.20
C ARG A 88 5.46 -2.92 8.03
N GLN A 89 4.46 -2.95 7.16
CA GLN A 89 4.46 -3.74 5.92
C GLN A 89 5.22 -3.07 4.76
N GLY A 90 5.81 -1.89 4.99
CA GLY A 90 6.61 -1.17 4.00
C GLY A 90 5.80 -0.36 3.00
N PHE A 91 4.54 -0.05 3.30
CA PHE A 91 3.78 0.92 2.52
C PHE A 91 4.26 2.35 2.82
N GLU A 92 4.42 3.14 1.77
CA GLU A 92 4.72 4.57 1.82
C GLU A 92 3.43 5.37 1.89
N LEU A 93 3.27 6.21 2.91
CA LEU A 93 2.13 7.11 3.05
C LEU A 93 2.22 8.25 2.03
N PHE A 94 1.08 8.65 1.46
CA PHE A 94 0.96 9.80 0.57
C PHE A 94 -0.40 10.48 0.73
N SER A 95 -0.52 11.72 0.24
CA SER A 95 -1.81 12.40 0.13
C SER A 95 -2.40 12.17 -1.26
N PRO A 96 -3.47 11.37 -1.41
CA PRO A 96 -4.09 11.10 -2.71
C PRO A 96 -4.86 12.30 -3.27
N CYS A 97 -5.27 13.24 -2.41
CA CYS A 97 -6.21 14.29 -2.75
C CYS A 97 -5.66 15.64 -2.30
N ALA A 98 -5.32 16.51 -3.26
CA ALA A 98 -4.75 17.82 -2.97
C ALA A 98 -5.66 18.74 -2.12
N ASN A 99 -6.97 18.51 -2.13
CA ASN A 99 -7.98 19.37 -1.51
C ASN A 99 -8.73 18.70 -0.34
N ASP A 100 -8.32 17.52 0.11
CA ASP A 100 -8.98 16.81 1.21
C ASP A 100 -7.93 16.20 2.14
N GLU A 101 -7.66 16.87 3.26
CA GLU A 101 -6.71 16.43 4.28
C GLU A 101 -7.16 15.16 5.00
N ASN A 102 -8.47 14.87 4.98
CA ASN A 102 -9.04 13.67 5.58
C ASN A 102 -8.97 12.46 4.64
N ALA A 103 -8.58 12.65 3.38
CA ALA A 103 -8.35 11.57 2.43
C ALA A 103 -6.87 11.20 2.41
N LEU A 104 -6.58 9.98 2.83
CA LEU A 104 -5.24 9.47 3.05
C LEU A 104 -4.98 8.27 2.15
N GLY A 105 -3.71 8.03 1.83
CA GLY A 105 -3.29 6.94 0.98
C GLY A 105 -1.98 6.31 1.44
N ALA A 106 -1.79 5.06 1.09
CA ALA A 106 -0.53 4.36 1.22
C ALA A 106 -0.28 3.51 -0.02
N ARG A 107 0.96 3.45 -0.48
CA ARG A 107 1.35 2.63 -1.63
C ARG A 107 2.45 1.66 -1.25
N TRP A 108 2.39 0.45 -1.76
CA TRP A 108 3.48 -0.51 -1.75
C TRP A 108 3.90 -0.76 -3.20
N ARG A 109 5.20 -0.72 -3.45
CA ARG A 109 5.76 -0.95 -4.77
C ARG A 109 6.53 -2.25 -4.80
N GLY A 110 6.23 -3.08 -5.80
CA GLY A 110 7.05 -4.23 -6.12
C GLY A 110 8.49 -3.80 -6.36
N LYS A 111 9.46 -4.50 -5.78
CA LYS A 111 10.89 -4.21 -6.00
C LYS A 111 11.44 -4.95 -7.22
N ASN A 112 10.79 -6.04 -7.61
CA ASN A 112 11.22 -6.88 -8.72
C ASN A 112 10.23 -6.82 -9.87
N TRP A 113 10.74 -7.11 -11.08
CA TRP A 113 9.91 -7.26 -12.26
C TRP A 113 8.84 -8.33 -12.05
N GLY A 114 7.57 -7.99 -12.31
CA GLY A 114 6.43 -8.88 -12.14
C GLY A 114 5.83 -8.91 -10.73
N GLU A 115 6.44 -8.26 -9.74
CA GLU A 115 5.76 -7.98 -8.48
C GLU A 115 4.68 -6.91 -8.70
N PRO A 116 3.50 -7.03 -8.07
CA PRO A 116 2.45 -6.04 -8.24
C PRO A 116 2.72 -4.77 -7.43
N ASP A 117 2.04 -3.69 -7.77
CA ASP A 117 1.89 -2.53 -6.90
C ASP A 117 0.57 -2.64 -6.13
N ALA A 118 0.53 -2.06 -4.93
CA ALA A 118 -0.70 -2.03 -4.14
C ALA A 118 -0.95 -0.63 -3.60
N TYR A 119 -2.21 -0.22 -3.64
CA TYR A 119 -2.66 1.10 -3.21
C TYR A 119 -3.81 0.95 -2.22
N VAL A 120 -3.65 1.55 -1.05
CA VAL A 120 -4.68 1.63 -0.01
C VAL A 120 -5.10 3.08 0.12
N TYR A 121 -6.40 3.30 0.22
CA TYR A 121 -6.98 4.62 0.43
C TYR A 121 -8.01 4.55 1.53
N TRP A 122 -8.02 5.57 2.38
CA TRP A 122 -9.02 5.67 3.44
C TRP A 122 -9.39 7.12 3.69
N ARG A 123 -10.54 7.31 4.33
CA ARG A 123 -10.95 8.61 4.85
C ARG A 123 -11.24 8.52 6.33
N ILE A 124 -11.01 9.62 7.02
CA ILE A 124 -11.22 9.74 8.45
C ILE A 124 -12.32 10.74 8.79
N ASP A 125 -12.97 10.56 9.93
CA ASP A 125 -13.85 11.54 10.55
C ASP A 125 -13.05 12.48 11.50
N PRO A 126 -13.69 13.48 12.14
CA PRO A 126 -13.04 14.37 13.09
C PRO A 126 -12.46 13.68 14.35
N ASP A 127 -12.88 12.45 14.65
CA ASP A 127 -12.36 11.62 15.74
C ASP A 127 -11.20 10.70 15.27
N GLU A 128 -10.68 10.94 14.06
CA GLU A 128 -9.64 10.16 13.39
C GLU A 128 -10.00 8.67 13.16
N LYS A 129 -11.29 8.37 13.04
CA LYS A 129 -11.79 7.00 12.77
C LYS A 129 -12.06 6.77 11.30
N LEU A 130 -11.86 5.54 10.84
CA LEU A 130 -12.06 5.15 9.45
C LEU A 130 -13.55 5.23 9.06
N ILE A 131 -13.90 6.09 8.10
CA ILE A 131 -15.25 6.17 7.51
C ILE A 131 -15.32 5.62 6.08
N PHE A 132 -14.15 5.40 5.48
CA PHE A 132 -13.99 4.78 4.18
C PHE A 132 -12.65 4.05 4.18
N LEU A 133 -12.63 2.85 3.60
CA LEU A 133 -11.41 2.07 3.38
C LEU A 133 -11.57 1.27 2.11
N ASP A 134 -10.63 1.40 1.20
CA ASP A 134 -10.61 0.65 -0.05
C ASP A 134 -9.16 0.51 -0.56
N GLY A 135 -8.95 -0.38 -1.51
CA GLY A 135 -7.65 -0.56 -2.11
C GLY A 135 -7.72 -1.37 -3.40
N HIS A 136 -6.60 -1.37 -4.11
CA HIS A 136 -6.43 -2.23 -5.27
C HIS A 136 -4.97 -2.64 -5.46
N VAL A 137 -4.78 -3.67 -6.26
CA VAL A 137 -3.48 -4.22 -6.64
C VAL A 137 -3.36 -4.10 -8.15
N THR A 138 -2.32 -3.45 -8.66
CA THR A 138 -2.05 -3.37 -10.11
C THR A 138 -0.83 -4.19 -10.46
N ARG A 139 -0.71 -4.61 -11.71
CA ARG A 139 0.60 -5.07 -12.19
C ARG A 139 1.58 -3.90 -12.16
N ALA A 140 2.84 -4.17 -11.81
CA ALA A 140 3.90 -3.21 -12.06
C ALA A 140 4.00 -2.94 -13.57
N GLU A 141 4.00 -1.67 -13.94
CA GLU A 141 4.31 -1.18 -15.29
C GLU A 141 5.82 -1.09 -15.52
#